data_AF-A0A9Q0F0Z6-F1
#
_entry.id   AF-A0A9Q0F0Z6-F1
#
_cell.length_a   1.000
_cell.length_b   1.000
_cell.length_c   1.000
_cell.angle_alpha   90.00
_cell.angle_beta   90.00
_cell.angle_gamma   90.00
#
_symmetry.space_group_name_H-M   'P 1'
#
loop_
_entity.id
_entity.type
_entity.pdbx_description
1 polymer ?
#
loop_
_entity_poly.entity_id
_entity_poly.type
_entity_poly.pdbx_seq_one_letter_code
_entity_poly.pdbx_strand_id
1 'polypeptide(L)'
;MLVVLPGLEATRLEAEESATAPPPYSPIIASCAPKLQKNCGDEVKESVLGLKGSIPTGDCCRQLVRWGKTCHDAFAQLLVSREPASQKSFILTNSKTIWEGCVDVEESSPIISSCAAKLTKNRGDEVKQSVLGLQGSMSHRQVLSPTG
;
A
#
# COMPACT_ATOMS: atom_id res chain seq x y z
N MET A 1 -38.11 67.57 9.81
CA MET A 1 -38.39 66.17 10.23
C MET A 1 -38.25 65.26 9.02
N LEU A 2 -37.89 64.01 9.29
CA LEU A 2 -37.24 63.03 8.42
C LEU A 2 -37.85 62.77 7.03
N VAL A 3 -36.92 62.51 6.12
CA VAL A 3 -37.06 61.95 4.78
C VAL A 3 -37.44 60.46 4.80
N VAL A 4 -38.32 60.04 3.90
CA VAL A 4 -38.34 58.69 3.31
C VAL A 4 -38.80 58.83 1.85
N LEU A 5 -37.88 58.70 0.91
CA LEU A 5 -38.19 58.32 -0.47
C LEU A 5 -37.58 56.93 -0.68
N PRO A 6 -38.38 55.89 -0.92
CA PRO A 6 -37.86 54.61 -1.33
C PRO A 6 -37.73 54.58 -2.86
N GLY A 7 -36.55 54.18 -3.32
CA GLY A 7 -36.43 53.46 -4.58
C GLY A 7 -35.77 54.22 -5.72
N LEU A 8 -34.60 53.66 -6.08
CA LEU A 8 -34.00 53.68 -7.41
C LEU A 8 -33.03 54.82 -7.70
N GLU A 9 -31.79 54.67 -7.23
CA GLU A 9 -30.61 55.20 -7.90
C GLU A 9 -29.56 54.10 -8.04
N ALA A 10 -28.99 54.02 -9.24
CA ALA A 10 -28.08 52.99 -9.73
C ALA A 10 -26.68 53.08 -9.11
N THR A 11 -26.01 51.94 -8.92
CA THR A 11 -24.53 51.86 -8.96
C THR A 11 -24.08 50.45 -9.35
N ARG A 12 -23.33 50.38 -10.45
CA ARG A 12 -22.52 49.26 -10.92
C ARG A 12 -21.26 49.19 -10.07
N LEU A 13 -20.98 48.06 -9.42
CA LEU A 13 -19.63 47.63 -9.02
C LEU A 13 -19.56 46.09 -9.01
N GLU A 14 -18.56 45.57 -9.72
CA GLU A 14 -18.11 44.19 -9.72
C GLU A 14 -17.44 43.88 -8.38
N ALA A 15 -17.93 42.89 -7.63
CA ALA A 15 -17.32 42.18 -6.49
C ALA A 15 -18.39 41.21 -5.94
N GLU A 16 -18.21 39.93 -5.66
CA GLU A 16 -17.08 39.02 -5.59
C GLU A 16 -17.52 37.70 -6.27
N GLU A 17 -16.69 36.99 -7.02
CA GLU A 17 -15.78 35.97 -6.46
C GLU A 17 -16.25 35.40 -5.10
N SER A 18 -17.52 34.98 -5.02
CA SER A 18 -18.01 34.24 -3.86
C SER A 18 -17.38 32.85 -3.90
N ALA A 19 -16.28 32.74 -3.16
CA ALA A 19 -15.49 31.54 -2.86
C ALA A 19 -16.39 30.31 -2.65
N THR A 20 -16.74 29.65 -3.75
CA THR A 20 -17.21 28.28 -3.70
C THR A 20 -16.00 27.45 -3.32
N ALA A 21 -16.08 26.88 -2.12
CA ALA A 21 -15.17 25.89 -1.59
C ALA A 21 -14.64 24.94 -2.67
N PRO A 22 -13.39 24.44 -2.53
CA PRO A 22 -12.85 23.43 -3.46
C PRO A 22 -13.87 22.30 -3.67
N PRO A 23 -13.95 21.73 -4.89
CA PRO A 23 -15.02 20.83 -5.31
C PRO A 23 -15.28 19.73 -4.26
N PRO A 24 -16.53 19.25 -4.13
CA PRO A 24 -16.91 18.32 -3.09
C PRO A 24 -15.92 17.16 -3.09
N TYR A 25 -15.26 17.00 -1.95
CA TYR A 25 -14.42 15.87 -1.61
C TYR A 25 -15.01 14.62 -2.26
N SER A 26 -14.35 14.06 -3.29
CA SER A 26 -14.99 13.01 -4.08
C SER A 26 -15.37 11.83 -3.16
N PRO A 27 -16.46 11.11 -3.42
CA PRO A 27 -16.91 10.01 -2.55
C PRO A 27 -15.81 8.97 -2.30
N ILE A 28 -14.94 8.77 -3.30
CA ILE A 28 -13.76 7.91 -3.23
C ILE A 28 -12.78 8.46 -2.19
N ILE A 29 -12.39 9.74 -2.28
CA ILE A 29 -11.48 10.36 -1.32
C ILE A 29 -12.09 10.36 0.08
N ALA A 30 -13.40 10.61 0.23
CA ALA A 30 -14.09 10.56 1.52
C ALA A 30 -14.03 9.16 2.18
N SER A 31 -14.17 8.09 1.38
CA SER A 31 -14.02 6.71 1.88
C SER A 31 -12.58 6.32 2.23
N CYS A 32 -11.59 7.02 1.65
CA CYS A 32 -10.17 6.81 1.88
C CYS A 32 -9.61 7.67 3.01
N ALA A 33 -10.18 8.85 3.24
CA ALA A 33 -9.74 9.81 4.26
C ALA A 33 -9.59 9.21 5.67
N PRO A 34 -10.56 8.44 6.23
CA PRO A 34 -10.38 7.85 7.56
C PRO A 34 -9.25 6.81 7.60
N LYS A 35 -8.88 6.21 6.47
CA LYS A 35 -7.76 5.27 6.37
C LYS A 35 -6.41 6.00 6.38
N LEU A 36 -6.35 7.17 5.74
CA LEU A 36 -5.14 8.01 5.58
C LEU A 36 -4.81 8.87 6.81
N GLN A 37 -5.66 8.91 7.84
CA GLN A 37 -5.58 9.87 8.96
C GLN A 37 -4.52 9.59 10.04
N LYS A 38 -3.71 8.53 9.93
CA LYS A 38 -2.58 8.27 10.85
C LYS A 38 -1.26 8.68 10.21
N ASN A 39 -0.18 8.79 11.01
CA ASN A 39 1.21 9.15 10.62
C ASN A 39 1.68 8.61 9.25
N CYS A 40 1.18 7.45 8.81
CA CYS A 40 1.45 6.90 7.48
C CYS A 40 0.92 7.74 6.31
N GLY A 41 -0.20 8.45 6.45
CA GLY A 41 -0.70 9.35 5.41
C GLY A 41 0.24 10.54 5.19
N ASP A 42 0.82 11.07 6.27
CA ASP A 42 1.84 12.13 6.17
C ASP A 42 3.14 11.60 5.57
N GLU A 43 3.57 10.41 5.96
CA GLU A 43 4.76 9.80 5.37
C GLU A 43 4.57 9.54 3.87
N VAL A 44 3.42 8.99 3.47
CA VAL A 44 3.09 8.78 2.05
C VAL A 44 3.05 10.11 1.30
N LYS A 45 2.45 11.15 1.88
CA LYS A 45 2.42 12.49 1.31
C LYS A 45 3.84 13.04 1.10
N GLU A 46 4.67 12.99 2.13
CA GLU A 46 6.06 13.46 2.08
C GLU A 46 6.88 12.69 1.04
N SER A 47 6.70 11.38 0.96
CA SER A 47 7.34 10.54 -0.06
C SER A 47 6.89 10.91 -1.46
N VAL A 48 5.57 11.05 -1.71
CA VAL A 48 5.01 11.41 -3.01
C VAL A 48 5.43 12.81 -3.46
N LEU A 49 5.45 13.78 -2.55
CA LEU A 49 5.95 15.13 -2.80
C LEU A 49 7.48 15.21 -2.90
N GLY A 50 8.20 14.10 -2.72
CA GLY A 50 9.65 14.05 -2.83
C GLY A 50 10.40 14.73 -1.68
N LEU A 51 9.71 15.06 -0.58
CA LEU A 51 10.31 15.71 0.59
C LEU A 51 11.23 14.77 1.37
N LYS A 52 10.92 13.47 1.38
CA LYS A 52 11.76 12.42 1.97
C LYS A 52 12.63 11.67 0.97
N GLY A 53 12.26 11.68 -0.31
CA GLY A 53 13.01 10.99 -1.38
C GLY A 53 13.07 9.46 -1.25
N SER A 54 12.30 8.85 -0.34
CA SER A 54 12.34 7.41 -0.06
C SER A 54 10.95 6.79 -0.03
N ILE A 55 10.90 5.47 -0.23
CA ILE A 55 9.72 4.64 0.02
C ILE A 55 9.33 4.78 1.50
N PRO A 56 8.03 4.87 1.85
CA PRO A 56 7.57 4.87 3.24
C PRO A 56 8.09 3.67 4.03
N THR A 57 8.08 3.79 5.36
CA THR A 57 8.37 2.68 6.27
C THR A 57 7.54 1.45 5.92
N GLY A 58 8.09 0.25 6.19
CA GLY A 58 7.40 -0.98 5.81
C GLY A 58 6.02 -1.17 6.44
N ASP A 59 5.81 -0.65 7.66
CA ASP A 59 4.48 -0.62 8.28
C ASP A 59 3.51 0.30 7.54
N CYS A 60 3.98 1.46 7.07
CA CYS A 60 3.17 2.38 6.30
C CYS A 60 2.92 1.88 4.87
N CYS A 61 3.88 1.21 4.23
CA CYS A 61 3.64 0.52 2.96
C CYS A 61 2.60 -0.58 3.08
N ARG A 62 2.69 -1.44 4.10
CA ARG A 62 1.67 -2.48 4.34
C ARG A 62 0.28 -1.89 4.57
N GLN A 63 0.18 -0.77 5.30
CA GLN A 63 -1.09 -0.08 5.47
C GLN A 63 -1.60 0.52 4.16
N LEU A 64 -0.73 1.17 3.38
CA LEU A 64 -1.08 1.74 2.08
C LEU A 64 -1.62 0.67 1.12
N VAL A 65 -0.94 -0.47 1.02
CA VAL A 65 -1.38 -1.60 0.17
C VAL A 65 -2.74 -2.14 0.64
N ARG A 66 -2.95 -2.26 1.95
CA ARG A 66 -4.26 -2.66 2.52
C ARG A 66 -5.37 -1.63 2.28
N TRP A 67 -5.06 -0.34 2.23
CA TRP A 67 -6.04 0.69 1.86
C TRP A 67 -6.44 0.58 0.38
N GLY A 68 -5.52 0.09 -0.45
CA GLY A 68 -5.72 -0.27 -1.84
C GLY A 68 -5.30 0.82 -2.82
N LYS A 69 -5.03 0.39 -4.05
CA LYS A 69 -4.51 1.27 -5.11
C LYS A 69 -5.44 2.45 -5.40
N THR A 70 -6.74 2.23 -5.37
CA THR A 70 -7.74 3.27 -5.59
C THR A 70 -7.61 4.41 -4.59
N CYS A 71 -7.34 4.12 -3.31
CA CYS A 71 -7.13 5.16 -2.31
C CYS A 71 -5.82 5.91 -2.49
N HIS A 72 -4.76 5.21 -2.89
CA HIS A 72 -3.47 5.82 -3.22
C HIS A 72 -3.58 6.76 -4.43
N ASP A 73 -4.17 6.28 -5.52
CA ASP A 73 -4.35 7.07 -6.75
C ASP A 73 -5.24 8.30 -6.49
N ALA A 74 -6.33 8.15 -5.73
CA ALA A 74 -7.20 9.26 -5.36
C ALA A 74 -6.47 10.30 -4.50
N PHE A 75 -5.61 9.87 -3.58
CA PHE A 75 -4.78 10.76 -2.78
C PHE A 75 -3.75 11.50 -3.63
N ALA A 76 -3.09 10.81 -4.56
CA ALA A 76 -2.15 11.44 -5.49
C ALA A 76 -2.82 12.51 -6.35
N GLN A 77 -4.04 12.24 -6.85
CA GLN A 77 -4.81 13.22 -7.62
C GLN A 77 -5.23 14.43 -6.77
N LEU A 78 -5.53 14.22 -5.48
CA LEU A 78 -5.77 15.32 -4.55
C LEU A 78 -4.52 16.20 -4.40
N LEU A 79 -3.33 15.61 -4.29
CA LEU A 79 -2.07 16.37 -4.26
C LEU A 79 -1.84 17.14 -5.57
N VAL A 80 -2.03 16.50 -6.72
CA VAL A 80 -1.95 17.16 -8.05
C VAL A 80 -2.90 18.35 -8.18
N SER A 81 -4.08 18.30 -7.55
CA SER A 81 -5.03 19.40 -7.56
C SER A 81 -4.60 20.60 -6.70
N ARG A 82 -3.72 20.39 -5.71
CA ARG A 82 -3.29 21.40 -4.74
C ARG A 82 -1.91 21.98 -5.04
N GLU A 83 -1.08 21.24 -5.75
CA GLU A 83 0.31 21.63 -6.05
C GLU A 83 0.42 22.41 -7.37
N PRO A 84 1.47 23.24 -7.54
CA PRO A 84 1.67 24.04 -8.75
C PRO A 84 1.88 23.15 -9.97
N ALA A 85 1.52 23.68 -11.16
CA ALA A 85 1.59 22.94 -12.42
C ALA A 85 2.96 22.30 -12.71
N SER A 86 4.05 22.96 -12.29
CA SER A 86 5.42 22.47 -12.42
C SER A 86 5.70 21.17 -11.66
N GLN A 87 4.94 20.85 -10.61
CA GLN A 87 5.15 19.66 -9.77
C GLN A 87 4.23 18.49 -10.14
N LYS A 88 3.16 18.71 -10.92
CA LYS A 88 2.12 17.71 -11.15
C LYS A 88 2.63 16.42 -11.81
N SER A 89 3.49 16.54 -12.82
CA SER A 89 4.09 15.39 -13.51
C SER A 89 5.00 14.60 -12.57
N PHE A 90 5.78 15.29 -11.74
CA PHE A 90 6.62 14.69 -10.72
C PHE A 90 5.78 13.92 -9.70
N ILE A 91 4.72 14.53 -9.16
CA ILE A 91 3.82 13.91 -8.18
C ILE A 91 3.20 12.62 -8.73
N LEU A 92 2.70 12.63 -9.96
CA LEU A 92 2.12 11.44 -10.59
C LEU A 92 3.16 10.33 -10.80
N THR A 93 4.33 10.69 -11.28
CA THR A 93 5.43 9.74 -11.53
C THR A 93 5.90 9.13 -10.21
N ASN A 94 6.15 9.97 -9.21
CA ASN A 94 6.66 9.54 -7.93
C ASN A 94 5.59 8.76 -7.15
N SER A 95 4.32 9.15 -7.23
CA SER A 95 3.21 8.37 -6.68
C SER A 95 3.18 6.94 -7.21
N LYS A 96 3.40 6.73 -8.51
CA LYS A 96 3.50 5.39 -9.08
C LYS A 96 4.67 4.60 -8.47
N THR A 97 5.85 5.21 -8.39
CA THR A 97 7.04 4.61 -7.77
C THR A 97 6.80 4.22 -6.31
N ILE A 98 6.14 5.08 -5.52
CA ILE A 98 5.81 4.80 -4.13
C ILE A 98 4.85 3.60 -4.02
N TRP A 99 3.84 3.52 -4.88
CA TRP A 99 2.92 2.39 -4.89
C TRP A 99 3.63 1.06 -5.18
N GLU A 100 4.42 1.03 -6.26
CA GLU A 100 5.16 -0.17 -6.67
C GLU A 100 6.14 -0.62 -5.58
N GLY A 101 6.94 0.30 -5.03
CA GLY A 101 7.85 -0.03 -3.93
C GLY A 101 7.14 -0.53 -2.67
N CYS A 102 5.94 -0.02 -2.37
CA CYS A 102 5.16 -0.53 -1.24
C CYS A 102 4.54 -1.91 -1.48
N VAL A 103 4.20 -2.26 -2.73
CA VAL A 103 3.80 -3.63 -3.10
C VAL A 103 4.97 -4.59 -2.87
N ASP A 104 6.17 -4.25 -3.33
CA ASP A 104 7.36 -5.08 -3.14
C ASP A 104 7.67 -5.32 -1.64
N VAL A 105 7.47 -4.30 -0.80
CA VAL A 105 7.66 -4.41 0.66
C VAL A 105 6.60 -5.31 1.31
N GLU A 106 5.38 -5.35 0.77
CA GLU A 106 4.34 -6.26 1.23
C GLU A 106 4.68 -7.71 0.83
N GLU A 107 5.05 -7.93 -0.43
CA GLU A 107 5.35 -9.26 -0.98
C GLU A 107 6.61 -9.88 -0.37
N SER A 108 7.61 -9.06 -0.01
CA SER A 108 8.81 -9.49 0.69
C SER A 108 8.57 -9.82 2.17
N SER A 109 7.35 -9.60 2.70
CA SER A 109 7.03 -9.93 4.08
C SER A 109 7.05 -11.45 4.31
N PRO A 110 7.73 -11.96 5.36
CA PRO A 110 7.95 -13.39 5.58
C PRO A 110 6.67 -14.23 5.78
N ILE A 111 5.51 -13.58 5.97
CA ILE A 111 4.20 -14.24 6.07
C ILE A 111 3.76 -14.82 4.70
N ILE A 112 4.00 -14.12 3.59
CA ILE A 112 3.63 -14.59 2.24
C ILE A 112 4.69 -15.57 1.70
N SER A 113 5.97 -15.32 2.03
CA SER A 113 7.06 -16.25 1.76
C SER A 113 6.86 -17.62 2.40
N SER A 114 6.19 -17.72 3.56
CA SER A 114 5.86 -19.00 4.21
C SER A 114 4.98 -19.90 3.32
N CYS A 115 4.04 -19.34 2.55
CA CYS A 115 3.20 -20.12 1.63
C CYS A 115 4.00 -20.57 0.39
N ALA A 116 4.92 -19.74 -0.12
CA ALA A 116 5.79 -20.09 -1.25
C ALA A 116 6.91 -21.07 -0.86
N ALA A 117 7.53 -20.90 0.30
CA ALA A 117 8.60 -21.75 0.84
C ALA A 117 8.12 -23.16 1.23
N LYS A 118 6.82 -23.31 1.56
CA LYS A 118 6.21 -24.64 1.77
C LYS A 118 6.03 -25.42 0.47
N LEU A 119 5.87 -24.75 -0.69
CA LEU A 119 5.70 -25.42 -1.99
C LEU A 119 7.03 -25.94 -2.55
N THR A 120 8.15 -25.26 -2.30
CA THR A 120 9.48 -25.70 -2.77
C THR A 120 10.06 -26.83 -1.93
N LYS A 121 9.67 -26.95 -0.65
CA LYS A 121 10.13 -28.04 0.23
C LYS A 121 9.50 -29.40 -0.08
N ASN A 122 8.29 -29.44 -0.65
CA ASN A 122 7.58 -30.70 -0.92
C ASN A 122 7.94 -31.37 -2.25
N ARG A 123 8.82 -30.79 -3.09
CA ARG A 123 9.19 -31.37 -4.41
C ARG A 123 10.56 -32.05 -4.44
N GLY A 124 11.30 -32.07 -3.32
CA GLY A 124 12.68 -32.57 -3.26
C GLY A 124 12.91 -33.91 -2.55
N ASP A 125 12.00 -34.36 -1.68
CA ASP A 125 12.32 -35.41 -0.70
C ASP A 125 11.66 -36.79 -0.93
N GLU A 126 10.79 -36.97 -1.93
CA GLU A 126 10.14 -38.28 -2.18
C GLU A 126 10.93 -39.24 -3.10
N VAL A 127 12.02 -38.81 -3.76
CA VAL A 127 12.71 -39.67 -4.75
C VAL A 127 13.85 -40.52 -4.15
N LYS A 128 14.29 -40.27 -2.90
CA LYS A 128 15.50 -40.94 -2.37
C LYS A 128 15.27 -42.21 -1.55
N GLN A 129 14.05 -42.69 -1.37
CA GLN A 129 13.79 -43.92 -0.60
C GLN A 129 13.61 -45.21 -1.42
N SER A 130 13.68 -45.16 -2.76
CA SER A 130 13.49 -46.35 -3.62
C SER A 130 14.75 -47.01 -4.19
N VAL A 131 15.97 -46.49 -3.99
CA VAL A 131 17.18 -47.00 -4.69
C VAL A 131 18.11 -47.90 -3.83
N LEU A 132 17.90 -48.00 -2.51
CA LEU A 132 18.79 -48.82 -1.64
C LEU A 132 18.16 -50.15 -1.18
N GLY A 133 17.04 -50.55 -1.77
CA GLY A 133 16.28 -51.75 -1.40
C GLY A 133 16.59 -53.02 -2.18
N LEU A 134 17.85 -53.33 -2.52
CA LEU A 134 18.20 -54.66 -3.04
C LEU A 134 19.65 -55.03 -2.68
N GLN A 135 19.84 -55.66 -1.51
CA GLN A 135 20.78 -56.77 -1.32
C GLN A 135 20.67 -57.37 0.09
N GLY A 136 20.37 -58.67 0.14
CA GLY A 136 20.92 -59.56 1.18
C GLY A 136 20.02 -59.85 2.39
N SER A 137 19.02 -60.71 2.19
CA SER A 137 18.52 -61.60 3.24
C SER A 137 19.61 -62.64 3.59
N MET A 138 19.97 -62.82 4.87
CA MET A 138 20.25 -64.15 5.44
C MET A 138 20.48 -64.14 6.97
N SER A 139 19.50 -64.73 7.65
CA SER A 139 19.59 -65.58 8.85
C SER A 139 20.04 -65.01 10.21
N HIS A 140 19.03 -64.72 11.04
CA HIS A 140 19.08 -64.94 12.48
C HIS A 140 19.52 -66.39 12.78
N ARG A 141 20.51 -66.58 13.67
CA ARG A 141 20.63 -67.79 14.48
C ARG A 141 20.85 -67.36 15.93
N GLN A 142 19.87 -67.68 16.77
CA GLN A 142 20.01 -67.71 18.22
C GLN A 142 21.10 -68.70 18.60
N VAL A 143 21.93 -68.34 19.58
CA VAL A 143 22.65 -69.31 20.42
C VAL A 143 22.30 -68.97 21.86
N LEU A 144 21.44 -69.80 22.45
CA LEU A 144 21.31 -69.93 23.89
C LEU A 144 22.60 -70.52 24.46
N SER A 145 23.05 -70.01 25.60
CA SER A 145 23.98 -70.69 26.53
C SER A 145 23.40 -72.05 26.96
N PRO A 146 24.21 -73.05 27.40
CA PRO A 146 24.56 -73.10 28.84
C PRO A 146 25.88 -73.83 29.22
N THR A 147 26.32 -73.52 30.46
CA THR A 147 27.07 -74.29 31.48
C THR A 147 28.06 -75.41 31.13
N GLY A 148 29.23 -75.31 31.78
CA GLY A 148 30.16 -76.41 32.11
C GLY A 148 31.19 -75.90 33.11
#